data_AF-A0A1H2A7E5-F1
#
_entry.id   AF-A0A1H2A7E5-F1
#
_cell.length_a   1.000
_cell.length_b   1.000
_cell.length_c   1.000
_cell.angle_alpha   90.00
_cell.angle_beta   90.00
_cell.angle_gamma   90.00
#
_symmetry.space_group_name_H-M   'P 1'
#
loop_
_entity.id
_entity.type
_entity.pdbx_description
1 polymer ?
#
loop_
_entity_poly.entity_id
_entity_poly.type
_entity_poly.pdbx_seq_one_letter_code
_entity_poly.pdbx_strand_id
1 'polypeptide(L)'
;MPRQRKRERRGSAGLVIAALLVIGLPLLGWAGVNALTGGDSGNDSAAAADGSRTDAAGEASRGETPGSFEVAQIGREAVSACVERMAAGQAYVESAGVGIGHWGEHVQARTDMLAGTVVQEEMRAIWKRTRLAGPDDVAQATAALEAYDALPGCDDLGSLEGALPEVADQAAACLEREAAMTTAVAASTAGLQDWANHLNAMAAHADGEMTAAAAQDLWVASWEAAPVNIGAYNDAHALLAAAPACE
;
A
#
# COMPACT_ATOMS: atom_id res chain seq x y z
N MET A 1 47.97 47.61 -17.93
CA MET A 1 46.66 48.31 -18.06
C MET A 1 45.55 47.27 -18.12
N PRO A 2 44.71 47.12 -17.07
CA PRO A 2 43.62 46.16 -17.06
C PRO A 2 42.34 46.81 -17.61
N ARG A 3 41.64 46.14 -18.54
CA ARG A 3 40.29 46.53 -18.96
C ARG A 3 39.28 45.62 -18.29
N GLN A 4 38.72 46.10 -17.18
CA GLN A 4 37.46 45.60 -16.64
C GLN A 4 36.36 45.80 -17.68
N ARG A 5 35.55 44.77 -17.92
CA ARG A 5 34.22 44.93 -18.52
C ARG A 5 33.18 44.15 -17.74
N LYS A 6 32.35 44.94 -17.05
CA LYS A 6 30.91 44.83 -16.79
C LYS A 6 30.31 43.44 -16.59
N ARG A 7 29.97 43.23 -15.33
CA ARG A 7 28.89 42.41 -14.79
C ARG A 7 27.55 42.81 -15.45
N GLU A 8 26.92 41.91 -16.18
CA GLU A 8 25.49 41.98 -16.51
C GLU A 8 24.73 40.93 -15.71
N ARG A 9 23.91 41.42 -14.78
CA ARG A 9 22.83 40.66 -14.16
C ARG A 9 21.73 40.49 -15.21
N ARG A 10 21.34 39.25 -15.49
CA ARG A 10 20.02 38.93 -16.04
C ARG A 10 19.32 38.00 -15.07
N GLY A 11 18.29 38.54 -14.42
CA GLY A 11 17.25 37.74 -13.80
C GLY A 11 16.30 37.24 -14.87
N SER A 12 15.82 36.01 -14.70
CA SER A 12 14.65 35.41 -15.35
C SER A 12 14.33 34.20 -14.47
N ALA A 13 13.31 34.32 -13.62
CA ALA A 13 11.96 33.83 -13.88
C ALA A 13 11.83 32.40 -13.37
N GLY A 14 11.03 32.25 -12.30
CA GLY A 14 10.76 30.98 -11.64
C GLY A 14 10.11 29.99 -12.60
N LEU A 15 10.65 28.78 -12.62
CA LEU A 15 10.05 27.60 -13.22
C LEU A 15 9.31 26.85 -12.12
N VAL A 16 8.00 27.06 -12.07
CA VAL A 16 7.07 26.15 -11.39
C VAL A 16 7.00 24.90 -12.27
N ILE A 17 7.72 23.85 -11.89
CA ILE A 17 7.57 22.53 -12.51
C ILE A 17 6.36 21.89 -11.86
N ALA A 18 5.24 21.92 -12.59
CA ALA A 18 4.05 21.16 -12.26
C ALA A 18 4.37 19.66 -12.31
N ALA A 19 4.15 18.98 -11.19
CA ALA A 19 4.22 17.53 -11.09
C ALA A 19 3.16 16.91 -12.01
N LEU A 20 3.62 16.17 -13.03
CA LEU A 20 2.76 15.30 -13.81
C LEU A 20 2.56 14.00 -13.02
N LEU A 21 1.40 13.90 -12.39
CA LEU A 21 0.78 12.66 -11.92
C LEU A 21 0.71 11.66 -13.07
N VAL A 22 1.53 10.60 -12.99
CA VAL A 22 1.33 9.39 -13.79
C VAL A 22 0.42 8.47 -12.97
N ILE A 23 -0.88 8.58 -13.23
CA ILE A 23 -1.91 7.65 -12.75
C ILE A 23 -2.28 6.73 -13.92
N GLY A 24 -2.22 5.41 -13.66
CA GLY A 24 -2.93 4.35 -14.40
C GLY A 24 -2.11 3.69 -15.52
N LEU A 25 -2.03 2.36 -15.66
CA LEU A 25 -2.97 1.27 -15.33
C LEU A 25 -2.22 -0.10 -15.43
N PRO A 26 -2.80 -1.26 -15.05
CA PRO A 26 -2.20 -2.18 -14.09
C PRO A 26 -2.07 -3.63 -14.60
N LEU A 27 -1.59 -4.50 -13.69
CA LEU A 27 -1.71 -5.97 -13.66
C LEU A 27 -1.10 -6.77 -14.83
N LEU A 28 -0.07 -7.57 -14.52
CA LEU A 28 0.07 -8.99 -14.86
C LEU A 28 1.49 -9.44 -14.45
N GLY A 29 1.60 -10.25 -13.39
CA GLY A 29 2.86 -10.95 -13.12
C GLY A 29 3.21 -11.30 -11.68
N TRP A 30 2.25 -11.63 -10.81
CA TRP A 30 2.58 -12.22 -9.49
C TRP A 30 1.71 -13.44 -9.12
N ALA A 31 1.08 -14.09 -10.09
CA ALA A 31 0.44 -15.40 -9.90
C ALA A 31 1.38 -16.48 -10.44
N GLY A 32 2.39 -16.87 -9.66
CA GLY A 32 3.47 -17.71 -10.16
C GLY A 32 4.11 -18.69 -9.18
N VAL A 33 3.62 -18.87 -7.95
CA VAL A 33 4.13 -19.95 -7.07
C VAL A 33 3.04 -20.40 -6.06
N ASN A 34 1.98 -21.08 -6.51
CA ASN A 34 1.22 -22.10 -5.73
C ASN A 34 -0.10 -22.44 -6.44
N ALA A 35 -0.09 -23.40 -7.36
CA ALA A 35 -1.31 -24.01 -7.86
C ALA A 35 -1.03 -25.41 -8.43
N LEU A 36 -0.75 -26.37 -7.55
CA LEU A 36 -0.81 -27.80 -7.86
C LEU A 36 -1.26 -28.55 -6.60
N THR A 37 -2.57 -28.67 -6.39
CA THR A 37 -3.27 -29.91 -5.94
C THR A 37 -4.75 -29.65 -5.62
N GLY A 38 -5.64 -30.41 -6.27
CA GLY A 38 -7.05 -30.64 -5.90
C GLY A 38 -8.04 -29.68 -6.58
N GLY A 39 -8.96 -30.07 -7.46
CA GLY A 39 -9.46 -31.39 -7.83
C GLY A 39 -10.98 -31.43 -7.61
N ASP A 40 -11.75 -31.37 -8.70
CA ASP A 40 -13.11 -31.92 -8.91
C ASP A 40 -14.25 -31.38 -8.01
N SER A 41 -15.54 -31.26 -8.37
CA SER A 41 -16.40 -31.60 -9.51
C SER A 41 -17.76 -30.94 -9.20
N GLY A 42 -18.62 -30.66 -10.19
CA GLY A 42 -20.05 -30.42 -9.89
C GLY A 42 -20.83 -29.58 -10.90
N ASN A 43 -21.29 -30.24 -11.94
CA ASN A 43 -22.24 -29.78 -12.95
C ASN A 43 -23.66 -29.61 -12.33
N ASP A 44 -24.44 -28.62 -12.79
CA ASP A 44 -25.67 -28.84 -13.58
C ASP A 44 -26.66 -27.67 -13.50
N SER A 45 -27.15 -27.29 -14.67
CA SER A 45 -28.29 -26.40 -14.88
C SER A 45 -29.58 -27.21 -15.02
N ALA A 46 -30.72 -26.68 -14.57
CA ALA A 46 -32.01 -26.91 -15.22
C ALA A 46 -33.07 -25.88 -14.78
N ALA A 47 -33.76 -25.32 -15.77
CA ALA A 47 -34.96 -24.50 -15.63
C ALA A 47 -36.23 -25.36 -15.63
N ALA A 48 -37.31 -24.91 -14.98
CA ALA A 48 -38.69 -24.98 -15.52
C ALA A 48 -39.74 -24.28 -14.61
N ALA A 49 -40.50 -23.40 -15.27
CA ALA A 49 -41.97 -23.25 -15.30
C ALA A 49 -42.83 -22.92 -14.05
N ASP A 50 -43.49 -21.75 -14.19
CA ASP A 50 -44.94 -21.49 -14.14
C ASP A 50 -45.72 -21.55 -12.81
N GLY A 51 -46.54 -20.52 -12.58
CA GLY A 51 -47.39 -20.40 -11.39
C GLY A 51 -48.04 -19.02 -11.23
N SER A 52 -49.27 -18.91 -11.70
CA SER A 52 -50.16 -17.73 -11.66
C SER A 52 -50.70 -17.38 -10.26
N ARG A 53 -51.08 -16.10 -10.10
CA ARG A 53 -52.12 -15.49 -9.22
C ARG A 53 -51.69 -14.66 -7.99
N THR A 54 -51.91 -13.36 -8.15
CA THR A 54 -52.56 -12.38 -7.25
C THR A 54 -52.72 -12.76 -5.77
N ASP A 55 -52.19 -11.92 -4.88
CA ASP A 55 -53.04 -11.16 -3.96
C ASP A 55 -52.31 -9.91 -3.44
N ALA A 56 -53.03 -8.79 -3.51
CA ALA A 56 -52.65 -7.53 -2.92
C ALA A 56 -52.93 -7.58 -1.42
N ALA A 57 -51.88 -7.69 -0.62
CA ALA A 57 -51.90 -7.30 0.78
C ALA A 57 -50.96 -6.11 0.93
N GLY A 58 -51.55 -4.93 1.15
CA GLY A 58 -50.80 -3.78 1.61
C GLY A 58 -50.24 -4.07 2.99
N GLU A 59 -49.02 -4.60 3.06
CA GLU A 59 -48.20 -4.48 4.25
C GLU A 59 -47.82 -3.01 4.34
N ALA A 60 -48.55 -2.31 5.22
CA ALA A 60 -48.02 -1.11 5.84
C ALA A 60 -46.72 -1.53 6.52
N SER A 61 -45.61 -1.36 5.81
CA SER A 61 -44.26 -1.38 6.36
C SER A 61 -44.23 -0.31 7.45
N ARG A 62 -44.56 -0.72 8.68
CA ARG A 62 -44.15 0.02 9.86
C ARG A 62 -42.63 -0.12 9.84
N GLY A 63 -41.96 0.92 9.36
CA GLY A 63 -40.56 1.14 9.65
C GLY A 63 -40.45 1.19 11.17
N GLU A 64 -40.12 0.06 11.77
CA GLU A 64 -39.82 -0.04 13.18
C GLU A 64 -38.48 0.66 13.32
N THR A 65 -38.52 1.93 13.75
CA THR A 65 -37.31 2.67 14.06
C THR A 65 -36.55 1.84 15.10
N PRO A 66 -35.31 1.42 14.81
CA PRO A 66 -34.52 0.63 15.75
C PRO A 66 -34.53 1.28 17.12
N GLY A 67 -34.72 0.47 18.16
CA GLY A 67 -34.62 0.97 19.52
C GLY A 67 -33.22 1.56 19.76
N SER A 68 -33.09 2.53 20.67
CA SER A 68 -31.78 3.15 20.98
C SER A 68 -30.69 2.13 21.35
N PHE A 69 -31.07 0.98 21.92
CA PHE A 69 -30.17 -0.12 22.19
C PHE A 69 -29.63 -0.81 20.92
N GLU A 70 -30.49 -1.02 19.92
CA GLU A 70 -30.15 -1.66 18.65
C GLU A 70 -29.23 -0.77 17.82
N VAL A 71 -29.52 0.54 17.73
CA VAL A 71 -28.63 1.53 17.10
C VAL A 71 -27.24 1.53 17.77
N ALA A 72 -27.21 1.51 19.11
CA ALA A 72 -25.95 1.48 19.84
C ALA A 72 -25.19 0.15 19.64
N GLN A 73 -25.88 -0.97 19.43
CA GLN A 73 -25.24 -2.25 19.13
C GLN A 73 -24.63 -2.26 17.73
N ILE A 74 -25.38 -1.82 16.72
CA ILE A 74 -24.90 -1.70 15.33
C ILE A 74 -23.65 -0.81 15.28
N GLY A 75 -23.67 0.33 15.98
CA GLY A 75 -22.51 1.22 16.05
C GLY A 75 -21.27 0.55 16.65
N ARG A 76 -21.42 -0.23 17.73
CA ARG A 76 -20.30 -0.97 18.34
C ARG A 76 -19.76 -2.08 17.43
N GLU A 77 -20.63 -2.79 16.72
CA GLU A 77 -20.22 -3.82 15.76
C GLU A 77 -19.45 -3.21 14.58
N ALA A 78 -19.93 -2.08 14.04
CA ALA A 78 -19.25 -1.35 12.98
C ALA A 78 -17.86 -0.83 13.41
N VAL A 79 -17.75 -0.28 14.63
CA VAL A 79 -16.46 0.13 15.18
C VAL A 79 -15.53 -1.07 15.34
N SER A 80 -16.02 -2.18 15.90
CA SER A 80 -15.21 -3.39 16.07
C SER A 80 -14.66 -3.93 14.74
N ALA A 81 -15.47 -3.91 13.67
CA ALA A 81 -15.02 -4.31 12.34
C ALA A 81 -13.95 -3.35 11.79
N CYS A 82 -14.10 -2.04 12.00
CA CYS A 82 -13.09 -1.06 11.61
C CYS A 82 -11.77 -1.26 12.38
N VAL A 83 -11.84 -1.53 13.69
CA VAL A 83 -10.65 -1.84 14.51
C VAL A 83 -9.91 -3.08 13.97
N GLU A 84 -10.64 -4.13 13.58
CA GLU A 84 -10.05 -5.34 12.98
C GLU A 84 -9.31 -5.00 11.67
N ARG A 85 -9.93 -4.19 10.81
CA ARG A 85 -9.29 -3.68 9.59
C ARG A 85 -8.04 -2.86 9.89
N MET A 86 -8.07 -2.00 10.90
CA MET A 86 -6.92 -1.20 11.30
C MET A 86 -5.76 -2.07 11.77
N ALA A 87 -6.05 -3.15 12.50
CA ALA A 87 -5.04 -4.11 12.93
C ALA A 87 -4.39 -4.83 11.74
N ALA A 88 -5.19 -5.26 10.76
CA ALA A 88 -4.67 -5.87 9.53
C ALA A 88 -3.83 -4.89 8.69
N GLY A 89 -4.28 -3.65 8.56
CA GLY A 89 -3.54 -2.59 7.86
C GLY A 89 -2.20 -2.27 8.53
N GLN A 90 -2.17 -2.21 9.87
CA GLN A 90 -0.95 -2.03 10.65
C GLN A 90 0.04 -3.17 10.40
N ALA A 91 -0.44 -4.42 10.43
CA ALA A 91 0.40 -5.59 10.15
C ALA A 91 1.00 -5.53 8.73
N TYR A 92 0.24 -5.08 7.74
CA TYR A 92 0.77 -4.86 6.39
C TYR A 92 1.85 -3.77 6.36
N VAL A 93 1.57 -2.58 6.90
CA VAL A 93 2.52 -1.46 6.91
C VAL A 93 3.83 -1.86 7.61
N GLU A 94 3.76 -2.57 8.74
CA GLU A 94 4.94 -3.06 9.45
C GLU A 94 5.73 -4.09 8.62
N SER A 95 5.04 -5.05 8.02
CA SER A 95 5.69 -6.07 7.18
C SER A 95 6.33 -5.45 5.93
N ALA A 96 5.64 -4.52 5.26
CA ALA A 96 6.18 -3.79 4.12
C ALA A 96 7.38 -2.93 4.53
N GLY A 97 7.34 -2.35 5.73
CA GLY A 97 8.43 -1.59 6.32
C GLY A 97 9.75 -2.35 6.42
N VAL A 98 9.71 -3.67 6.67
CA VAL A 98 10.91 -4.52 6.66
C VAL A 98 11.55 -4.56 5.27
N GLY A 99 10.74 -4.85 4.24
CA GLY A 99 11.21 -4.90 2.85
C GLY A 99 11.69 -3.55 2.33
N ILE A 100 10.96 -2.47 2.63
CA ILE A 100 11.35 -1.10 2.30
C ILE A 100 12.64 -0.70 3.02
N GLY A 101 12.82 -1.14 4.27
CA GLY A 101 14.06 -0.96 5.02
C GLY A 101 15.25 -1.64 4.34
N HIS A 102 15.12 -2.91 3.95
CA HIS A 102 16.16 -3.62 3.19
C HIS A 102 16.42 -2.98 1.83
N TRP A 103 15.39 -2.45 1.16
CA TRP A 103 15.56 -1.68 -0.08
C TRP A 103 16.37 -0.41 0.17
N GLY A 104 16.02 0.35 1.21
CA GLY A 104 16.75 1.53 1.64
C GLY A 104 18.22 1.26 1.93
N GLU A 105 18.53 0.20 2.70
CA GLU A 105 19.90 -0.24 2.96
C GLU A 105 20.63 -0.63 1.66
N HIS A 106 19.96 -1.31 0.73
CA HIS A 106 20.52 -1.73 -0.54
C HIS A 106 20.95 -0.53 -1.41
N VAL A 107 20.09 0.48 -1.54
CA VAL A 107 20.38 1.69 -2.33
C VAL A 107 21.38 2.60 -1.62
N GLN A 108 21.30 2.71 -0.30
CA GLN A 108 22.22 3.54 0.49
C GLN A 108 23.65 3.01 0.42
N ALA A 109 23.84 1.68 0.42
CA ALA A 109 25.18 1.08 0.29
C ALA A 109 25.92 1.54 -0.98
N ARG A 110 25.18 1.77 -2.09
CA ARG A 110 25.76 2.33 -3.32
C ARG A 110 26.18 3.79 -3.12
N THR A 111 25.29 4.59 -2.54
CA THR A 111 25.55 6.00 -2.22
C THR A 111 26.78 6.13 -1.33
N ASP A 112 26.87 5.33 -0.28
CA ASP A 112 27.98 5.33 0.67
C ASP A 112 29.30 4.89 0.01
N MET A 113 29.25 3.91 -0.88
CA MET A 113 30.43 3.48 -1.64
C MET A 113 30.92 4.58 -2.57
N LEU A 114 30.01 5.26 -3.28
CA LEU A 114 30.35 6.39 -4.15
C LEU A 114 30.89 7.60 -3.36
N ALA A 115 30.42 7.79 -2.13
CA ALA A 115 30.93 8.82 -1.21
C ALA A 115 32.27 8.43 -0.53
N GLY A 116 32.70 7.17 -0.66
CA GLY A 116 33.89 6.64 0.02
C GLY A 116 33.68 6.37 1.51
N THR A 117 32.44 6.34 1.99
CA THR A 117 32.07 6.00 3.38
C THR A 117 32.23 4.51 3.67
N VAL A 118 31.91 3.67 2.68
CA VAL A 118 32.11 2.20 2.76
C VAL A 118 32.95 1.72 1.58
N VAL A 119 33.68 0.63 1.78
CA VAL A 119 34.45 -0.01 0.69
C VAL A 119 33.57 -0.92 -0.16
N GLN A 120 34.03 -1.26 -1.36
CA GLN A 120 33.27 -2.11 -2.28
C GLN A 120 32.91 -3.50 -1.69
N GLU A 121 33.80 -4.08 -0.87
CA GLU A 121 33.54 -5.35 -0.20
C GLU A 121 32.34 -5.27 0.75
N GLU A 122 32.27 -4.19 1.54
CA GLU A 122 31.18 -3.91 2.47
C GLU A 122 29.86 -3.68 1.74
N MET A 123 29.86 -2.87 0.68
CA MET A 123 28.69 -2.69 -0.18
C MET A 123 28.17 -4.03 -0.72
N ARG A 124 29.07 -4.90 -1.22
CA ARG A 124 28.69 -6.23 -1.71
C ARG A 124 28.11 -7.12 -0.61
N ALA A 125 28.62 -7.01 0.61
CA ALA A 125 28.08 -7.75 1.76
C ALA A 125 26.66 -7.28 2.11
N ILE A 126 26.41 -5.97 2.11
CA ILE A 126 25.08 -5.39 2.31
C ILE A 126 24.13 -5.86 1.21
N TRP A 127 24.50 -5.69 -0.06
CA TRP A 127 23.70 -6.13 -1.20
C TRP A 127 23.37 -7.62 -1.16
N LYS A 128 24.33 -8.47 -0.78
CA LYS A 128 24.08 -9.91 -0.63
C LYS A 128 23.06 -10.18 0.47
N ARG A 129 23.21 -9.57 1.64
CA ARG A 129 22.28 -9.75 2.77
C ARG A 129 20.87 -9.33 2.40
N THR A 130 20.69 -8.09 1.91
CA THR A 130 19.35 -7.56 1.60
C THR A 130 18.70 -8.33 0.46
N ARG A 131 19.44 -8.67 -0.60
CA ARG A 131 18.92 -9.49 -1.71
C ARG A 131 18.45 -10.87 -1.28
N LEU A 132 19.13 -11.51 -0.31
CA LEU A 132 18.73 -12.83 0.19
C LEU A 132 17.49 -12.78 1.08
N ALA A 133 17.28 -11.68 1.83
CA ALA A 133 16.08 -11.48 2.62
C ALA A 133 14.86 -11.07 1.75
N GLY A 134 15.12 -10.34 0.66
CA GLY A 134 14.09 -9.70 -0.16
C GLY A 134 12.88 -10.57 -0.55
N PRO A 135 13.05 -11.80 -1.05
CA PRO A 135 11.92 -12.65 -1.41
C PRO A 135 10.96 -12.92 -0.24
N ASP A 136 11.50 -13.16 0.96
CA ASP A 136 10.70 -13.42 2.16
C ASP A 136 10.02 -12.14 2.65
N ASP A 137 10.68 -10.97 2.53
CA ASP A 137 10.07 -9.67 2.87
C ASP A 137 8.83 -9.39 2.01
N VAL A 138 8.97 -9.59 0.69
CA VAL A 138 7.88 -9.38 -0.27
C VAL A 138 6.74 -10.36 0.00
N ALA A 139 7.04 -11.65 0.20
CA ALA A 139 6.01 -12.65 0.44
C ALA A 139 5.20 -12.38 1.73
N GLN A 140 5.86 -12.01 2.83
CA GLN A 140 5.20 -11.67 4.09
C GLN A 140 4.30 -10.44 3.94
N ALA A 141 4.80 -9.38 3.29
CA ALA A 141 4.03 -8.17 3.09
C ALA A 141 2.85 -8.39 2.13
N THR A 142 3.00 -9.20 1.09
CA THR A 142 1.88 -9.59 0.22
C THR A 142 0.80 -10.33 0.99
N ALA A 143 1.16 -11.31 1.82
CA ALA A 143 0.17 -12.03 2.63
C ALA A 143 -0.58 -11.11 3.62
N ALA A 144 0.12 -10.14 4.20
CA ALA A 144 -0.50 -9.14 5.08
C ALA A 144 -1.43 -8.18 4.32
N LEU A 145 -1.06 -7.78 3.09
CA LEU A 145 -1.92 -6.97 2.23
C LEU A 145 -3.20 -7.71 1.86
N GLU A 146 -3.10 -8.99 1.50
CA GLU A 146 -4.27 -9.83 1.20
C GLU A 146 -5.22 -9.92 2.41
N ALA A 147 -4.69 -10.03 3.63
CA ALA A 147 -5.49 -10.03 4.85
C ALA A 147 -6.20 -8.68 5.10
N TYR A 148 -5.53 -7.56 4.82
CA TYR A 148 -6.14 -6.23 4.90
C TYR A 148 -7.23 -6.01 3.85
N ASP A 149 -6.98 -6.40 2.60
CA ASP A 149 -7.92 -6.24 1.49
C ASP A 149 -9.15 -7.15 1.61
N ALA A 150 -9.07 -8.24 2.37
CA ALA A 150 -10.19 -9.13 2.64
C ALA A 150 -11.24 -8.53 3.61
N LEU A 151 -10.88 -7.48 4.35
CA LEU A 151 -11.77 -6.83 5.32
C LEU A 151 -12.51 -5.64 4.70
N PRO A 152 -13.79 -5.41 5.04
CA PRO A 152 -14.54 -4.25 4.55
C PRO A 152 -13.99 -2.94 5.12
N GLY A 153 -14.07 -1.85 4.34
CA GLY A 153 -13.72 -0.50 4.80
C GLY A 153 -14.57 0.01 5.97
N CYS A 154 -14.18 1.14 6.56
CA CYS A 154 -14.87 1.74 7.70
C CYS A 154 -16.02 2.69 7.34
N ASP A 155 -16.47 2.73 6.08
CA ASP A 155 -17.42 3.73 5.56
C ASP A 155 -18.77 3.74 6.31
N ASP A 156 -19.20 2.59 6.83
CA ASP A 156 -20.46 2.43 7.56
C ASP A 156 -20.53 3.29 8.84
N LEU A 157 -19.37 3.66 9.41
CA LEU A 157 -19.28 4.54 10.58
C LEU A 157 -19.81 5.95 10.31
N GLY A 158 -19.74 6.42 9.06
CA GLY A 158 -20.26 7.73 8.67
C GLY A 158 -21.79 7.83 8.67
N SER A 159 -22.48 6.69 8.76
CA SER A 159 -23.95 6.58 8.63
C SER A 159 -24.68 6.33 9.95
N LEU A 160 -23.99 6.44 11.09
CA LEU A 160 -24.54 6.15 12.42
C LEU A 160 -25.44 7.28 12.95
N GLU A 161 -26.67 7.38 12.41
CA GLU A 161 -27.69 8.31 12.91
C GLU A 161 -28.21 7.90 14.30
N GLY A 162 -28.32 8.86 15.22
CA GLY A 162 -28.86 8.62 16.57
C GLY A 162 -27.92 7.86 17.52
N ALA A 163 -26.65 7.70 17.14
CA ALA A 163 -25.62 7.16 18.02
C ALA A 163 -25.44 8.03 19.27
N LEU A 164 -25.05 7.39 20.37
CA LEU A 164 -24.63 8.09 21.59
C LEU A 164 -23.39 8.95 21.27
N PRO A 165 -23.21 10.12 21.90
CA PRO A 165 -22.07 11.01 21.65
C PRO A 165 -20.72 10.30 21.70
N GLU A 166 -20.54 9.38 22.65
CA GLU A 166 -19.29 8.63 22.82
C GLU A 166 -19.01 7.70 21.63
N VAL A 167 -20.05 7.07 21.07
CA VAL A 167 -19.93 6.20 19.88
C VAL A 167 -19.66 7.04 18.64
N ALA A 168 -20.26 8.23 18.55
CA ALA A 168 -20.01 9.16 17.45
C ALA A 168 -18.58 9.70 17.45
N ASP A 169 -18.02 10.04 18.62
CA ASP A 169 -16.63 10.49 18.75
C ASP A 169 -15.64 9.37 18.38
N GLN A 170 -15.89 8.15 18.84
CA GLN A 170 -15.10 6.96 18.51
C GLN A 170 -15.15 6.65 17.00
N ALA A 171 -16.34 6.72 16.40
CA ALA A 171 -16.52 6.56 14.96
C ALA A 171 -15.73 7.61 14.15
N ALA A 172 -15.74 8.87 14.58
CA ALA A 172 -14.98 9.94 13.94
C ALA A 172 -13.46 9.69 14.02
N ALA A 173 -12.95 9.26 15.19
CA ALA A 173 -11.54 8.90 15.35
C ALA A 173 -11.13 7.72 14.45
N CYS A 174 -11.99 6.71 14.33
CA CYS A 174 -11.79 5.57 13.44
C CYS A 174 -11.75 5.97 11.96
N LEU A 175 -12.63 6.86 11.51
CA LEU A 175 -12.63 7.36 10.14
C LEU A 175 -11.38 8.19 9.83
N GLU A 176 -10.92 9.03 10.76
CA GLU A 176 -9.66 9.78 10.60
C GLU A 176 -8.46 8.83 10.52
N ARG A 177 -8.42 7.81 11.38
CA ARG A 177 -7.37 6.79 11.34
C ARG A 177 -7.38 5.98 10.05
N GLU A 178 -8.54 5.60 9.54
CA GLU A 178 -8.66 4.86 8.28
C GLU A 178 -8.14 5.65 7.07
N ALA A 179 -8.34 6.97 7.04
CA ALA A 179 -7.75 7.82 6.00
C ALA A 179 -6.21 7.82 6.05
N ALA A 180 -5.63 7.89 7.26
CA ALA A 180 -4.19 7.79 7.46
C ALA A 180 -3.65 6.39 7.11
N MET A 181 -4.39 5.34 7.49
CA MET A 181 -4.08 3.95 7.16
C MET A 181 -4.07 3.75 5.65
N THR A 182 -5.11 4.18 4.94
CA THR A 182 -5.18 4.11 3.47
C THR A 182 -3.97 4.77 2.80
N THR A 183 -3.53 5.92 3.32
CA THR A 183 -2.33 6.61 2.84
C THR A 183 -1.06 5.79 3.10
N ALA A 184 -0.93 5.23 4.30
CA ALA A 184 0.21 4.38 4.68
C ALA A 184 0.28 3.07 3.88
N VAL A 185 -0.87 2.41 3.65
CA VAL A 185 -0.97 1.22 2.80
C VAL A 185 -0.53 1.55 1.37
N ALA A 186 -1.04 2.63 0.78
CA ALA A 186 -0.67 3.03 -0.58
C ALA A 186 0.83 3.32 -0.72
N ALA A 187 1.42 4.06 0.23
CA ALA A 187 2.85 4.37 0.22
C ALA A 187 3.71 3.12 0.45
N SER A 188 3.27 2.22 1.34
CA SER A 188 3.92 0.93 1.59
C SER A 188 3.92 0.05 0.34
N THR A 189 2.80 -0.01 -0.38
CA THR A 189 2.69 -0.76 -1.65
C THR A 189 3.65 -0.22 -2.69
N ALA A 190 3.73 1.10 -2.88
CA ALA A 190 4.65 1.71 -3.84
C ALA A 190 6.12 1.41 -3.50
N GLY A 191 6.51 1.61 -2.23
CA GLY A 191 7.88 1.33 -1.78
C GLY A 191 8.27 -0.14 -1.90
N LEU A 192 7.37 -1.05 -1.53
CA LEU A 192 7.60 -2.50 -1.65
C LEU A 192 7.64 -2.94 -3.12
N GLN A 193 6.84 -2.32 -3.99
CA GLN A 193 6.85 -2.60 -5.42
C GLN A 193 8.19 -2.23 -6.07
N ASP A 194 8.81 -1.12 -5.69
CA ASP A 194 10.17 -0.79 -6.15
C ASP A 194 11.16 -1.90 -5.78
N TRP A 195 11.09 -2.39 -4.55
CA TRP A 195 11.96 -3.46 -4.07
C TRP A 195 11.74 -4.76 -4.83
N ALA A 196 10.49 -5.17 -4.97
CA ALA A 196 10.10 -6.39 -5.71
C ALA A 196 10.53 -6.32 -7.18
N ASN A 197 10.36 -5.17 -7.83
CA ASN A 197 10.81 -4.96 -9.21
C ASN A 197 12.33 -5.08 -9.35
N HIS A 198 13.09 -4.52 -8.40
CA HIS A 198 14.56 -4.64 -8.40
C HIS A 198 15.02 -6.09 -8.18
N LEU A 199 14.39 -6.82 -7.26
CA LEU A 199 14.65 -8.26 -7.05
C LEU A 199 14.40 -9.08 -8.33
N ASN A 200 13.29 -8.83 -9.02
CA ASN A 200 12.95 -9.49 -10.28
C ASN A 200 13.98 -9.17 -11.37
N ALA A 201 14.44 -7.92 -11.48
CA ALA A 201 15.49 -7.57 -12.43
C ALA A 201 16.81 -8.27 -12.14
N MET A 202 17.17 -8.45 -10.85
CA MET A 202 18.35 -9.22 -10.47
C MET A 202 18.21 -10.71 -10.82
N ALA A 203 17.03 -11.29 -10.65
CA ALA A 203 16.75 -12.68 -11.05
C ALA A 203 16.84 -12.85 -12.57
N ALA A 204 16.16 -11.99 -13.35
CA ALA A 204 16.20 -12.01 -14.81
C ALA A 204 17.63 -11.86 -15.36
N HIS A 205 18.47 -11.05 -14.73
CA HIS A 205 19.89 -10.97 -15.09
C HIS A 205 20.64 -12.28 -14.77
N ALA A 206 20.40 -12.87 -13.60
CA ALA A 206 21.03 -14.13 -13.19
C ALA A 206 20.66 -15.30 -14.13
N ASP A 207 19.42 -15.30 -14.65
CA ASP A 207 18.90 -16.31 -15.57
C ASP A 207 19.30 -16.07 -17.04
N GLY A 208 19.99 -14.95 -17.31
CA GLY A 208 20.47 -14.60 -18.66
C GLY A 208 19.43 -13.95 -19.56
N GLU A 209 18.26 -13.60 -19.02
CA GLU A 209 17.19 -12.89 -19.73
C GLU A 209 17.51 -11.40 -19.92
N MET A 210 18.45 -10.87 -19.13
CA MET A 210 18.91 -9.48 -19.19
C MET A 210 20.44 -9.41 -19.32
N THR A 211 20.90 -8.64 -20.31
CA THR A 211 22.34 -8.37 -20.49
C THR A 211 22.90 -7.56 -19.31
N ALA A 212 24.20 -7.68 -19.04
CA ALA A 212 24.85 -6.91 -17.98
C ALA A 212 24.72 -5.38 -18.15
N ALA A 213 24.73 -4.88 -19.40
CA ALA A 213 24.54 -3.45 -19.68
C ALA A 213 23.11 -3.01 -19.34
N ALA A 214 22.10 -3.77 -19.78
CA ALA A 214 20.70 -3.48 -19.47
C ALA A 214 20.42 -3.56 -17.95
N ALA A 215 21.00 -4.54 -17.26
CA ALA A 215 20.88 -4.68 -15.81
C ALA A 215 21.51 -3.49 -15.09
N GLN A 216 22.70 -3.05 -15.51
CA GLN A 216 23.37 -1.90 -14.94
C GLN A 216 22.55 -0.61 -15.10
N ASP A 217 22.00 -0.35 -16.28
CA ASP A 217 21.15 0.82 -16.54
C ASP A 217 19.90 0.82 -15.66
N LEU A 218 19.23 -0.33 -15.55
CA LEU A 218 18.07 -0.50 -14.68
C LEU A 218 18.41 -0.27 -13.21
N TRP A 219 19.49 -0.87 -12.70
CA TRP A 219 19.90 -0.70 -11.29
C TRP A 219 20.32 0.74 -10.97
N VAL A 220 20.86 1.49 -11.94
CA VAL A 220 21.09 2.94 -11.77
C VAL A 220 19.77 3.68 -11.65
N ALA A 221 18.84 3.44 -12.57
CA ALA A 221 17.53 4.10 -12.54
C ALA A 221 16.77 3.81 -11.23
N SER A 222 16.75 2.55 -10.77
CA SER A 222 16.13 2.17 -9.50
C SER A 222 16.79 2.85 -8.29
N TRP A 223 18.12 2.94 -8.28
CA TRP A 223 18.86 3.66 -7.21
C TRP A 223 18.52 5.16 -7.15
N GLU A 224 18.39 5.82 -8.31
CA GLU A 224 18.05 7.25 -8.38
C GLU A 224 16.60 7.52 -7.98
N ALA A 225 15.68 6.61 -8.31
CA ALA A 225 14.26 6.76 -8.03
C ALA A 225 13.86 6.37 -6.59
N ALA A 226 14.56 5.42 -5.97
CA ALA A 226 14.23 4.85 -4.67
C ALA A 226 13.93 5.86 -3.53
N PRO A 227 14.66 6.99 -3.39
CA PRO A 227 14.41 7.93 -2.30
C PRO A 227 12.98 8.48 -2.26
N VAL A 228 12.30 8.56 -3.41
CA VAL A 228 10.94 9.11 -3.50
C VAL A 228 9.95 8.25 -2.73
N ASN A 229 9.87 6.95 -3.05
CA ASN A 229 8.88 6.07 -2.42
C ASN A 229 9.29 5.65 -1.00
N ILE A 230 10.59 5.56 -0.70
CA ILE A 230 11.07 5.37 0.68
C ILE A 230 10.68 6.58 1.55
N GLY A 231 10.87 7.80 1.04
CA GLY A 231 10.45 9.02 1.74
C GLY A 231 8.94 9.07 1.96
N ALA A 232 8.15 8.77 0.92
CA ALA A 232 6.69 8.74 1.01
C ALA A 232 6.19 7.70 2.03
N TYR A 233 6.80 6.52 2.10
CA TYR A 233 6.51 5.53 3.14
C TYR A 233 6.77 6.09 4.54
N ASN A 234 7.94 6.69 4.78
CA ASN A 234 8.29 7.26 6.08
C ASN A 234 7.31 8.36 6.52
N ASP A 235 6.94 9.26 5.60
CA ASP A 235 5.98 10.33 5.86
C ASP A 235 4.58 9.78 6.17
N ALA A 236 4.12 8.80 5.41
CA ALA A 236 2.81 8.18 5.62
C ALA A 236 2.76 7.36 6.92
N HIS A 237 3.85 6.67 7.27
CA HIS A 237 3.98 5.97 8.54
C HIS A 237 3.94 6.96 9.72
N ALA A 238 4.63 8.10 9.61
CA ALA A 238 4.57 9.16 10.61
C ALA A 238 3.16 9.75 10.76
N LEU A 239 2.43 9.94 9.64
CA LEU A 239 1.04 10.38 9.65
C LEU A 239 0.13 9.39 10.36
N LEU A 240 0.24 8.09 10.06
CA LEU A 240 -0.53 7.03 10.72
C LEU A 240 -0.24 6.95 12.23
N ALA A 241 1.01 7.15 12.64
CA ALA A 241 1.40 7.19 14.05
C ALA A 241 0.83 8.41 14.80
N ALA A 242 0.59 9.52 14.10
CA ALA A 242 0.02 10.74 14.67
C ALA A 242 -1.53 10.76 14.67
N ALA A 243 -2.16 9.92 13.85
CA ALA A 243 -3.61 9.81 13.77
C ALA A 243 -4.22 9.30 15.10
N PRO A 244 -5.44 9.73 15.46
CA PRO A 244 -6.10 9.25 16.68
C PRO A 244 -6.24 7.72 16.68
N ALA A 245 -6.30 7.12 17.86
CA ALA A 245 -6.55 5.70 18.00
C ALA A 245 -8.01 5.38 17.60
N CYS A 246 -8.18 4.26 16.92
CA CYS A 246 -9.48 3.60 16.74
C CYS A 246 -9.48 2.42 17.71
N GLU A 247 -10.15 2.58 18.85
CA GLU A 247 -10.23 1.62 19.96
C GLU A 247 -11.65 1.60 20.50
#